data_AF-A0A2G5LG89-F1
#
_entry.id   AF-A0A2G5LG89-F1
#
_cell.length_a   1.000
_cell.length_b   1.000
_cell.length_c   1.000
_cell.angle_alpha   90.00
_cell.angle_beta   90.00
_cell.angle_gamma   90.00
#
_symmetry.space_group_name_H-M   'P 1'
#
loop_
_entity.id
_entity.type
_entity.pdbx_description
1 polymer ?
#
loop_
_entity_poly.entity_id
_entity_poly.type
_entity_poly.pdbx_seq_one_letter_code
_entity_poly.pdbx_strand_id
1 'polypeptide(L)'
;VSTTIAKTEGGNFENLVTDPKAAETAITDSIDNTTVSLTTDKASVVEGGDITYTATLTNKAQTDVTVTLSNGQTITIKAGETTGSTV
;
A
#
# COMPACT_ATOMS: atom_id res chain seq x y z
N VAL A 1 3.90 -22.30 6.51
CA VAL A 1 3.83 -23.79 6.49
C VAL A 1 5.24 -24.31 6.36
N SER A 2 5.71 -25.19 7.25
CA SER A 2 7.07 -25.75 7.20
C SER A 2 7.03 -27.28 7.33
N THR A 3 8.05 -27.94 6.76
CA THR A 3 8.22 -29.41 6.74
C THR A 3 9.65 -29.74 7.14
N THR A 4 9.84 -30.71 8.03
CA THR A 4 11.15 -31.16 8.52
C THR A 4 11.33 -32.65 8.20
N ILE A 5 12.57 -33.07 7.94
CA ILE A 5 12.90 -34.48 7.68
C ILE A 5 12.73 -35.27 8.99
N ALA A 6 11.75 -36.16 9.05
CA ALA A 6 11.43 -36.93 10.26
C ALA A 6 12.25 -38.23 10.41
N LYS A 7 12.81 -38.77 9.32
CA LYS A 7 13.64 -39.99 9.36
C LYS A 7 14.47 -40.17 8.08
N THR A 8 15.68 -40.68 8.22
CA THR A 8 16.48 -41.24 7.13
C THR A 8 16.96 -42.62 7.54
N GLU A 9 16.43 -43.67 6.91
CA GLU A 9 16.95 -45.03 7.07
C GLU A 9 17.64 -45.43 5.77
N GLY A 10 18.95 -45.63 5.84
CA GLY A 10 19.81 -46.09 4.75
C GLY A 10 20.91 -46.98 5.32
N GLY A 11 21.26 -48.04 4.58
CA GLY A 11 22.23 -49.05 4.98
C GLY A 11 23.64 -48.50 5.24
N ASN A 12 24.46 -49.36 5.84
CA ASN A 12 25.77 -49.17 6.47
C ASN A 12 26.94 -48.57 5.64
N PHE A 13 26.71 -47.91 4.51
CA PHE A 13 27.78 -47.34 3.65
C PHE A 13 27.75 -45.82 3.51
N GLU A 14 26.65 -45.14 3.77
CA GLU A 14 26.55 -43.68 3.61
C GLU A 14 26.30 -42.98 4.95
N ASN A 15 27.31 -42.25 5.44
CA ASN A 15 27.15 -41.30 6.55
C ASN A 15 26.32 -40.09 6.09
N LEU A 16 24.99 -40.24 6.08
CA LEU A 16 24.07 -39.16 5.75
C LEU A 16 23.81 -38.30 7.00
N VAL A 17 24.55 -37.20 7.11
CA VAL A 17 24.28 -36.18 8.13
C VAL A 17 23.12 -35.32 7.65
N THR A 18 21.94 -35.52 8.23
CA THR A 18 20.77 -34.67 7.99
C THR A 18 20.83 -33.43 8.87
N ASP A 19 20.67 -32.25 8.30
CA ASP A 19 20.38 -31.04 9.07
C ASP A 19 18.89 -31.03 9.47
N PRO A 20 18.54 -31.19 10.76
CA PRO A 20 17.15 -31.20 11.21
C PRO A 20 16.54 -29.80 11.29
N LYS A 21 17.29 -28.75 10.93
CA LYS A 21 16.79 -27.39 10.90
C LYS A 21 15.59 -27.31 9.95
N ALA A 22 14.43 -26.94 10.51
CA ALA A 22 13.21 -26.79 9.74
C ALA A 22 13.42 -25.75 8.62
N ALA A 23 12.93 -26.06 7.41
CA ALA A 23 12.86 -25.07 6.35
C ALA A 23 11.80 -24.03 6.71
N GLU A 24 12.24 -22.82 7.03
CA GLU A 24 11.33 -21.72 7.36
C GLU A 24 10.98 -20.92 6.11
N THR A 25 9.68 -20.78 5.85
CA THR A 25 9.15 -19.84 4.84
C THR A 25 8.65 -18.60 5.57
N ALA A 26 9.44 -17.53 5.60
CA ALA A 26 8.97 -16.24 6.09
C ALA A 26 8.18 -15.54 4.98
N ILE A 27 6.95 -15.15 5.28
CA ILE A 27 6.18 -14.23 4.44
C ILE A 27 6.36 -12.84 5.03
N THR A 28 7.17 -12.02 4.38
CA THR A 28 7.34 -10.61 4.76
C THR A 28 6.23 -9.83 4.07
N ASP A 29 5.19 -9.48 4.81
CA ASP A 29 4.20 -8.51 4.32
C ASP A 29 4.80 -7.10 4.41
N SER A 30 4.67 -6.32 3.33
CA SER A 30 5.16 -4.95 3.28
C SER A 30 4.00 -4.01 3.60
N ILE A 31 4.16 -3.17 4.62
CA ILE A 31 3.15 -2.16 4.92
C ILE A 31 3.36 -0.98 3.98
N ASP A 32 2.53 -0.88 2.94
CA ASP A 32 2.51 0.26 2.02
C ASP A 32 1.68 1.42 2.62
N ASN A 33 2.35 2.30 3.37
CA ASN A 33 1.71 3.52 3.86
C ASN A 33 1.31 4.44 2.71
N THR A 34 0.03 4.79 2.63
CA THR A 34 -0.50 5.79 1.70
C THR A 34 -0.85 7.07 2.46
N THR A 35 -0.27 8.19 2.06
CA THR A 35 -0.58 9.51 2.62
C THR A 35 -1.31 10.37 1.59
N VAL A 36 -2.11 11.33 2.07
CA VAL A 36 -2.83 12.30 1.23
C VAL A 36 -2.29 13.70 1.50
N SER A 37 -2.03 14.45 0.43
CA SER A 37 -1.69 15.87 0.46
C SER A 37 -2.74 16.68 -0.28
N LEU A 38 -3.13 17.83 0.27
CA LEU A 38 -4.11 18.73 -0.31
C LEU A 38 -3.43 20.05 -0.70
N THR A 39 -3.55 20.44 -1.97
CA THR A 39 -3.04 21.71 -2.49
C THR A 39 -4.16 22.54 -3.09
N THR A 40 -3.95 23.85 -3.09
CA THR A 40 -4.82 24.83 -3.75
C THR A 40 -4.03 25.61 -4.78
N ASP A 41 -4.66 25.92 -5.91
CA ASP A 41 -4.07 26.73 -6.98
C ASP A 41 -3.87 28.19 -6.58
N LYS A 42 -4.65 28.70 -5.62
CA LYS A 42 -4.63 30.08 -5.15
C LYS A 42 -4.58 30.16 -3.63
N ALA A 43 -3.74 31.07 -3.11
CA ALA A 43 -3.58 31.32 -1.68
C ALA A 43 -4.71 32.19 -1.09
N SER A 44 -5.37 33.01 -1.92
CA SER A 44 -6.52 33.81 -1.55
C SER A 44 -7.44 34.03 -2.74
N VAL A 45 -8.74 34.11 -2.47
CA VAL A 45 -9.75 34.50 -3.46
C VAL A 45 -10.01 35.99 -3.38
N VAL A 46 -10.04 36.63 -4.55
CA VAL A 46 -10.82 37.87 -4.76
C VAL A 46 -12.29 37.45 -4.90
N GLU A 47 -13.22 38.26 -4.40
CA GLU A 47 -14.66 37.97 -4.45
C GLU A 47 -15.08 37.52 -5.85
N GLY A 48 -15.65 36.30 -5.94
CA GLY A 48 -16.10 35.69 -7.19
C GLY A 48 -15.08 34.84 -7.94
N GLY A 49 -13.90 34.57 -7.38
CA GLY A 49 -12.92 33.65 -7.97
C GLY A 49 -13.12 32.18 -7.58
N ASP A 50 -12.99 31.29 -8.55
CA ASP A 50 -12.94 29.84 -8.35
C ASP A 50 -11.60 29.39 -7.74
N ILE A 51 -11.62 28.43 -6.80
CA ILE A 51 -10.42 27.79 -6.21
C ILE A 51 -10.41 26.33 -6.63
N THR A 52 -9.34 25.88 -7.30
CA THR A 52 -9.15 24.46 -7.55
C THR A 52 -8.42 23.80 -6.38
N TYR A 53 -9.08 22.86 -5.72
CA TYR A 53 -8.48 21.98 -4.73
C TYR A 53 -8.01 20.70 -5.40
N THR A 54 -6.77 20.27 -5.13
CA THR A 54 -6.21 19.02 -5.65
C THR A 54 -5.72 18.15 -4.51
N ALA A 55 -6.25 16.93 -4.40
CA ALA A 55 -5.77 15.91 -3.49
C ALA A 55 -4.81 14.97 -4.22
N THR A 56 -3.68 14.63 -3.59
CA THR A 56 -2.64 13.74 -4.14
C THR A 56 -2.32 12.64 -3.13
N LEU A 57 -2.39 11.38 -3.57
CA LEU A 57 -1.96 10.19 -2.84
C LEU A 57 -0.53 9.80 -3.21
N THR A 58 0.21 9.24 -2.24
CA THR A 58 1.56 8.70 -2.51
C THR A 58 1.56 7.39 -3.29
N ASN A 59 0.42 6.68 -3.31
CA ASN A 59 0.23 5.44 -4.05
C ASN A 59 -1.08 5.49 -4.83
N LYS A 60 -1.20 4.69 -5.88
CA LYS A 60 -2.46 4.57 -6.65
C LYS A 60 -3.58 4.08 -5.72
N ALA A 61 -4.74 4.71 -5.84
CA ALA A 61 -5.92 4.28 -5.12
C ALA A 61 -6.33 2.86 -5.58
N GLN A 62 -6.53 1.93 -4.66
CA GLN A 62 -7.02 0.58 -5.02
C GLN A 62 -8.52 0.58 -5.31
N THR A 63 -9.25 1.50 -4.66
CA THR A 63 -10.68 1.78 -4.85
C THR A 63 -10.87 3.29 -4.91
N ASP A 64 -12.04 3.78 -5.34
CA ASP A 64 -12.35 5.21 -5.29
C ASP A 64 -12.16 5.76 -3.87
N VAL A 65 -11.44 6.88 -3.75
CA VAL A 65 -11.19 7.61 -2.50
C VAL A 65 -11.90 8.95 -2.56
N THR A 66 -12.72 9.22 -1.56
CA THR A 66 -13.45 10.49 -1.42
C THR A 66 -12.87 11.34 -0.30
N VAL A 67 -12.45 12.56 -0.64
CA VAL A 67 -12.00 13.57 0.31
C VAL A 67 -13.08 14.63 0.44
N THR A 68 -13.64 14.77 1.64
CA THR A 68 -14.63 15.82 1.94
C THR A 68 -13.90 17.01 2.54
N LEU A 69 -14.03 18.17 1.88
CA LEU A 69 -13.44 19.42 2.34
C LEU A 69 -14.34 20.11 3.36
N SER A 70 -13.78 20.96 4.21
CA SER A 70 -14.53 21.70 5.24
C SER A 70 -15.58 22.66 4.67
N ASN A 71 -15.43 23.07 3.41
CA ASN A 71 -16.41 23.87 2.68
C ASN A 71 -17.57 23.04 2.07
N GLY A 72 -17.61 21.72 2.33
CA GLY A 72 -18.64 20.80 1.84
C GLY A 72 -18.38 20.24 0.44
N GLN A 73 -17.34 20.70 -0.26
CA GLN A 73 -16.95 20.14 -1.56
C GLN A 73 -16.34 18.74 -1.43
N THR A 74 -16.40 17.96 -2.50
CA THR A 74 -15.88 16.58 -2.51
C THR A 74 -14.90 16.38 -3.65
N ILE A 75 -13.71 15.88 -3.33
CA ILE A 75 -12.73 15.42 -4.31
C ILE A 75 -12.85 13.90 -4.40
N THR A 76 -13.00 13.37 -5.61
CA THR A 76 -12.94 11.92 -5.86
C THR A 76 -11.65 11.58 -6.59
N ILE A 77 -10.84 10.73 -6.00
CA ILE A 77 -9.66 10.11 -6.62
C ILE A 77 -10.10 8.71 -7.07
N LYS A 78 -10.07 8.46 -8.38
CA LYS A 78 -10.54 7.20 -8.95
C LYS A 78 -9.59 6.06 -8.65
N ALA A 79 -10.13 4.83 -8.60
CA ALA A 79 -9.30 3.64 -8.56
C ALA A 79 -8.25 3.66 -9.70
N GLY A 80 -7.00 3.36 -9.37
CA GLY A 80 -5.86 3.42 -10.27
C GLY A 80 -5.17 4.79 -10.35
N GLU A 81 -5.80 5.85 -9.86
CA GLU A 81 -5.26 7.22 -9.89
C GLU A 81 -4.58 7.60 -8.57
N THR A 82 -3.71 8.60 -8.64
CA THR A 82 -3.09 9.22 -7.47
C THR A 82 -3.65 10.61 -7.19
N THR A 83 -4.41 11.22 -8.11
CA THR A 83 -4.87 12.60 -7.98
C THR A 83 -6.36 12.73 -8.25
N GLY A 84 -6.95 13.77 -7.66
CA GLY A 84 -8.31 14.23 -7.95
C GLY A 84 -8.42 15.71 -7.64
N SER A 85 -9.32 16.42 -8.32
CA SER A 85 -9.52 17.86 -8.13
C SER A 85 -11.00 18.25 -8.14
N THR A 86 -11.33 19.36 -7.48
CA THR A 86 -12.65 20.02 -7.51
C THR A 86 -12.47 21.53 -7.52
N VAL A 87 -13.45 22.26 -8.05
CA VAL A 87 -13.47 23.73 -8.17
C VAL A 87 -14.56 24.30 -7.29
#